data_AF-A0A356CIB1-F1
#
_entry.id   AF-A0A356CIB1-F1
#
_cell.length_a   1.000
_cell.length_b   1.000
_cell.length_c   1.000
_cell.angle_alpha   90.00
_cell.angle_beta   90.00
_cell.angle_gamma   90.00
#
_symmetry.space_group_name_H-M   'P 1'
#
loop_
_entity.id
_entity.type
_entity.pdbx_description
1 polymer ?
#
loop_
_entity_poly.entity_id
_entity_poly.type
_entity_poly.pdbx_seq_one_letter_code
_entity_poly.pdbx_strand_id
1 'polypeptide(L)'
;MEQCAPAKNKGAAALSRVWRGPNYDPTLTAFYYLRVLEIPTYRWNHYDALRLGRPLDSSQVITHRERAWSSPIWVSGAESKSLGGYGNASNN
;
A
#
# COMPACT_ATOMS: atom_id res chain seq x y z
N MET A 1 21.63 20.29 -17.58
CA MET A 1 21.76 19.13 -16.67
C MET A 1 20.48 19.05 -15.86
N GLU A 2 19.66 18.03 -16.11
CA GLU A 2 18.41 17.82 -15.37
C GLU A 2 18.78 17.45 -13.92
N GLN A 3 18.23 18.18 -12.94
CA GLN A 3 18.55 17.96 -11.54
C GLN A 3 17.80 16.72 -11.04
N CYS A 4 18.53 15.71 -10.56
CA CYS A 4 18.00 14.47 -10.00
C CYS A 4 17.40 14.69 -8.59
N ALA A 5 16.38 15.54 -8.51
CA ALA A 5 15.69 15.85 -7.26
C ALA A 5 14.27 15.27 -7.30
N PRO A 6 13.77 14.68 -6.19
CA PRO A 6 12.39 14.23 -6.11
C PRO A 6 11.44 15.42 -6.32
N ALA A 7 10.24 15.14 -6.86
CA ALA A 7 9.25 16.17 -7.15
C ALA A 7 8.90 16.96 -5.88
N LYS A 8 9.28 18.23 -5.84
CA LYS A 8 9.01 19.12 -4.70
C LYS A 8 7.49 19.27 -4.53
N ASN A 9 7.02 19.18 -3.28
CA ASN A 9 5.61 19.33 -2.89
C ASN A 9 4.65 18.25 -3.43
N LYS A 10 5.16 17.09 -3.83
CA LYS A 10 4.36 15.88 -4.01
C LYS A 10 4.72 14.91 -2.89
N GLY A 11 3.72 14.22 -2.33
CA GLY A 11 3.88 13.26 -1.23
C GLY A 11 4.09 13.88 0.15
N ALA A 12 4.45 13.03 1.12
CA ALA A 12 4.70 13.40 2.51
C ALA A 12 5.67 12.41 3.16
N ALA A 13 6.45 12.86 4.15
CA ALA A 13 7.34 11.99 4.94
C ALA A 13 6.55 10.99 5.82
N ALA A 14 5.31 11.34 6.20
CA ALA A 14 4.39 10.48 6.92
C ALA A 14 2.97 10.72 6.42
N LEU A 15 2.16 9.65 6.37
CA LEU A 15 0.76 9.69 5.97
C LEU A 15 -0.10 9.06 7.08
N SER A 16 -1.12 9.79 7.52
CA SER A 16 -2.11 9.31 8.49
C SER A 16 -3.49 9.81 8.10
N ARG A 17 -4.51 8.95 8.18
CA ARG A 17 -5.89 9.33 7.90
C ARG A 17 -6.86 8.42 8.65
N VAL A 18 -7.94 9.00 9.18
CA VAL A 18 -9.12 8.24 9.59
C VAL A 18 -10.03 8.08 8.37
N TRP A 19 -10.41 6.84 8.07
CA TRP A 19 -11.26 6.52 6.93
C TRP A 19 -12.49 5.73 7.39
N ARG A 20 -13.66 6.11 6.87
CA ARG A 20 -14.92 5.37 7.02
C ARG A 20 -15.36 4.95 5.62
N GLY A 21 -15.57 3.66 5.43
CA GLY A 21 -16.06 3.13 4.16
C GLY A 21 -17.48 3.63 3.87
N PRO A 22 -17.77 4.17 2.67
CA PRO A 22 -19.11 4.69 2.35
C PRO A 22 -20.19 3.60 2.35
N ASN A 23 -19.80 2.35 2.07
CA ASN A 23 -20.68 1.19 1.98
C ASN A 23 -20.28 0.12 3.01
N TYR A 24 -19.87 0.54 4.21
CA TYR A 24 -19.50 -0.41 5.27
C TYR A 24 -20.75 -1.13 5.78
N ASP A 25 -20.78 -2.45 5.60
CA ASP A 25 -21.81 -3.34 6.14
C ASP A 25 -21.16 -4.27 7.18
N PRO A 26 -21.52 -4.16 8.48
CA PRO A 26 -20.94 -4.98 9.55
C PRO A 26 -21.40 -6.44 9.52
N THR A 27 -22.38 -6.80 8.68
CA THR A 27 -22.80 -8.20 8.50
C THR A 27 -21.87 -8.98 7.58
N LEU A 28 -21.09 -8.30 6.75
CA LEU A 28 -20.19 -8.91 5.80
C LEU A 28 -18.80 -9.15 6.40
N THR A 29 -18.23 -10.33 6.13
CA THR A 29 -16.80 -10.56 6.40
C THR A 29 -15.98 -9.85 5.33
N ALA A 30 -14.99 -9.07 5.76
CA ALA A 30 -14.14 -8.29 4.89
C ALA A 30 -12.68 -8.29 5.38
N PHE A 31 -11.76 -7.88 4.52
CA PHE A 31 -10.40 -7.55 4.91
C PHE A 31 -10.02 -6.16 4.42
N TYR A 32 -9.22 -5.46 5.22
CA TYR A 32 -8.73 -4.12 4.91
C TYR A 32 -7.21 -4.12 4.89
N TYR A 33 -6.63 -3.40 3.94
CA TYR A 33 -5.20 -3.15 3.88
C TYR A 33 -4.97 -1.71 3.41
N LEU A 34 -3.81 -1.16 3.75
CA LEU A 34 -3.34 0.11 3.24
C LEU A 34 -2.39 -0.13 2.08
N ARG A 35 -2.47 0.72 1.06
CA ARG A 35 -1.50 0.76 -0.04
C ARG A 35 -0.91 2.16 -0.15
N VAL A 36 0.41 2.23 -0.29
CA VAL A 36 1.15 3.47 -0.53
C VAL A 36 1.87 3.36 -1.87
N LEU A 37 1.88 4.47 -2.61
CA LEU A 37 2.51 4.58 -3.90
C LEU A 37 3.57 5.67 -3.82
N GLU A 38 4.82 5.31 -4.08
CA GLU A 38 5.92 6.27 -4.11
C GLU A 38 5.71 7.30 -5.24
N ILE A 39 6.36 8.45 -5.14
CA ILE A 39 6.54 9.35 -6.28
C ILE A 39 7.56 8.70 -7.21
N PRO A 40 7.45 8.84 -8.55
CA PRO A 40 8.50 8.34 -9.43
C PRO A 40 9.88 8.88 -9.05
N THR A 41 10.84 7.98 -8.85
CA THR A 41 12.23 8.28 -8.53
C THR A 41 13.16 7.75 -9.61
N TYR A 42 14.29 8.41 -9.81
CA TYR A 42 15.28 8.01 -10.80
C TYR A 42 15.93 6.67 -10.42
N ARG A 43 16.26 5.84 -11.42
CA ARG A 43 17.02 4.59 -11.24
C ARG A 43 18.52 4.86 -11.15
N TRP A 44 19.26 3.85 -10.71
CA TRP A 44 20.73 3.91 -10.59
C TRP A 44 21.44 4.31 -11.90
N ASN A 45 20.99 3.82 -13.07
CA ASN A 45 21.57 4.20 -14.37
C ASN A 45 21.60 5.72 -14.59
N HIS A 46 20.59 6.44 -14.09
CA HIS A 46 20.50 7.90 -14.21
C HIS A 46 21.56 8.58 -13.35
N TYR A 47 21.73 8.11 -12.10
CA TYR A 47 22.78 8.61 -11.21
C TYR A 47 24.18 8.32 -11.77
N ASP A 48 24.39 7.14 -12.34
CA ASP A 48 25.67 6.77 -12.95
C ASP A 48 25.99 7.61 -14.19
N ALA A 49 25.02 7.82 -15.07
CA ALA A 49 25.19 8.69 -16.24
C ALA A 49 25.57 10.13 -15.83
N LEU A 50 24.89 10.68 -14.82
CA LEU A 50 25.21 11.99 -14.25
C LEU A 50 26.61 12.03 -13.63
N ARG A 51 26.99 11.00 -12.85
CA ARG A 51 28.30 10.92 -12.19
C ARG A 51 29.45 10.75 -13.17
N LEU A 52 29.24 9.99 -14.24
CA LEU A 52 30.24 9.67 -15.26
C LEU A 52 30.25 10.68 -16.42
N GLY A 53 29.32 11.65 -16.44
CA GLY A 53 29.17 12.60 -17.54
C GLY A 53 28.83 11.95 -18.87
N ARG A 54 28.14 10.80 -18.85
CA ARG A 54 27.76 10.04 -20.05
C ARG A 54 26.31 10.34 -20.46
N PRO A 55 26.01 10.35 -21.76
CA PRO A 55 24.63 10.49 -22.21
C PRO A 55 23.79 9.27 -21.80
N LEU A 56 22.53 9.53 -21.46
CA LEU A 56 21.54 8.48 -21.26
C LEU A 56 21.06 7.96 -22.61
N ASP A 57 20.96 6.64 -22.73
CA ASP A 57 20.29 6.01 -23.86
C ASP A 57 18.79 6.25 -23.75
N SER A 58 18.20 6.83 -24.80
CA SER A 58 16.77 7.17 -24.86
C SER A 58 15.85 5.96 -24.80
N SER A 59 16.36 4.75 -25.08
CA SER A 59 15.59 3.50 -24.97
C SER A 59 15.45 3.01 -23.52
N GLN A 60 16.26 3.53 -22.59
CA GLN A 60 16.25 3.08 -21.20
C GLN A 60 15.18 3.76 -20.37
N VAL A 61 14.50 2.97 -19.53
CA VAL A 61 13.56 3.51 -18.55
C VAL A 61 14.36 4.04 -17.35
N ILE A 62 14.38 5.37 -17.19
CA ILE A 62 15.20 6.08 -16.21
C ILE A 62 14.54 6.30 -14.84
N THR A 63 13.25 5.98 -14.69
CA THR A 63 12.51 6.09 -13.44
C THR A 63 11.90 4.77 -13.00
N HIS A 64 11.65 4.65 -11.70
CA HIS A 64 10.91 3.57 -11.08
C HIS A 64 9.97 4.14 -10.02
N ARG A 65 9.13 3.27 -9.48
CA ARG A 65 8.17 3.64 -8.44
C ARG A 65 7.85 2.42 -7.61
N GLU A 66 8.07 2.53 -6.30
CA GLU A 66 7.78 1.45 -5.38
C GLU A 66 6.34 1.49 -4.87
N ARG A 67 5.89 0.34 -4.36
CA ARG A 67 4.56 0.13 -3.80
C ARG A 67 4.69 -0.64 -2.51
N ALA A 68 4.13 -0.08 -1.44
CA ALA A 68 4.03 -0.76 -0.16
C ALA A 68 2.57 -1.15 0.10
N TRP A 69 2.38 -2.33 0.69
CA TRP A 69 1.09 -2.87 1.11
C TRP A 69 1.21 -3.28 2.56
N SER A 70 0.22 -2.94 3.38
CA SER A 70 0.17 -3.47 4.75
C SER A 70 -0.30 -4.92 4.72
N SER A 71 -0.02 -5.65 5.80
CA SER A 71 -0.74 -6.89 6.08
C SER A 71 -2.26 -6.63 6.15
N PRO A 72 -3.10 -7.58 5.73
CA PRO A 72 -4.53 -7.45 5.82
C PRO A 72 -5.00 -7.55 7.28
N ILE A 73 -6.02 -6.77 7.61
CA ILE A 73 -6.78 -6.87 8.86
C ILE A 73 -8.12 -7.48 8.50
N TRP A 74 -8.43 -8.62 9.12
CA TRP A 74 -9.70 -9.33 8.93
C TRP A 74 -10.76 -8.79 9.87
N VAL A 75 -11.97 -8.58 9.34
CA VAL A 75 -13.15 -8.17 10.10
C VAL A 75 -14.24 -9.20 9.82
N SER A 76 -14.67 -9.91 10.87
CA SER A 76 -15.75 -10.88 10.78
C SER A 76 -17.11 -10.20 10.78
N GLY A 77 -18.03 -10.71 9.97
CA GLY A 77 -19.42 -10.28 9.98
C GLY A 77 -20.11 -10.59 11.31
N ALA A 78 -21.02 -9.72 11.75
CA ALA A 78 -21.70 -9.84 13.03
C ALA A 78 -22.46 -11.17 13.26
N GLU A 79 -22.84 -11.87 12.18
CA GLU A 79 -23.57 -13.14 12.24
C GLU A 79 -22.65 -14.38 12.40
N SER A 80 -21.33 -14.23 12.28
CA SER A 80 -20.39 -15.37 12.36
C SER A 80 -20.17 -15.92 13.78
N LYS A 81 -20.97 -15.46 14.77
CA LYS A 81 -20.79 -15.78 16.19
C LYS A 81 -21.73 -16.86 16.73
N SER A 82 -22.42 -17.63 15.88
CA SER A 82 -23.43 -18.62 16.31
C SER A 82 -23.11 -20.10 16.05
N LEU A 83 -21.96 -20.44 15.43
CA LEU A 83 -21.63 -21.86 15.17
C LEU A 83 -20.36 -22.28 15.91
N GLY A 84 -20.49 -22.40 17.23
CA GLY A 84 -19.48 -22.92 18.14
C GLY A 84 -20.11 -23.52 19.40
N GLY A 85 -21.26 -24.18 19.26
CA GLY A 85 -21.89 -24.94 20.33
C GLY A 85 -21.29 -26.34 20.44
N TYR A 86 -20.28 -26.51 21.30
CA TYR A 86 -19.90 -27.80 21.84
C TYR A 86 -20.24 -27.83 23.35
N GLY A 87 -21.12 -28.75 23.76
CA GLY A 87 -21.46 -29.12 25.16
C GLY A 87 -22.64 -28.33 25.76
N ASN A 88 -23.71 -28.92 26.31
CA ASN A 88 -23.95 -30.27 26.81
C ASN A 88 -25.39 -30.72 26.55
N ALA A 89 -25.54 -31.97 26.11
CA ALA A 89 -26.73 -32.74 26.43
C ALA A 89 -26.70 -33.04 27.93
N SER A 90 -27.65 -32.49 28.69
CA SER A 90 -27.95 -32.95 30.05
C SER A 90 -29.41 -32.66 30.40
N ASN A 91 -30.20 -33.73 30.36
CA ASN A 91 -31.37 -34.07 31.16
C ASN A 91 -32.17 -32.95 31.83
N ASN A 92 -33.42 -32.78 31.38
CA ASN A 92 -34.60 -32.95 32.22
C ASN A 92 -35.83 -33.24 31.35
#